data_AF-X0YBV5-F1
#
_entry.id   AF-X0YBV5-F1
#
_cell.length_a   1.000
_cell.length_b   1.000
_cell.length_c   1.000
_cell.angle_alpha   90.00
_cell.angle_beta   90.00
_cell.angle_gamma   90.00
#
_symmetry.space_group_name_H-M   'P 1'
#
loop_
_entity.id
_entity.type
_entity.pdbx_description
1 polymer ?
#
loop_
_entity_poly.entity_id
_entity_poly.type
_entity_poly.pdbx_seq_one_letter_code
_entity_poly.pdbx_strand_id
1 'polypeptide(L)' 'RASHLIGRCTNCGACDRACPMNIPLSVLCGKLAAEVQLAFGYVAGTDVEATPALVDFLTSESGER' A
#
# COMPACT_ATOMS: atom_id res chain seq x y z
N ARG A 1 -10.48 0.39 6.44
CA ARG A 1 -9.83 1.42 5.59
C ARG A 1 -8.33 1.23 5.48
N ALA A 2 -7.59 1.12 6.60
CA ALA A 2 -6.13 0.91 6.57
C ALA A 2 -5.73 -0.27 5.67
N SER A 3 -6.39 -1.42 5.82
CA SER A 3 -6.13 -2.63 5.03
C SER A 3 -6.34 -2.45 3.52
N HIS A 4 -7.27 -1.60 3.09
CA HIS A 4 -7.53 -1.33 1.67
C HIS A 4 -6.43 -0.49 1.00
N LEU A 5 -5.73 0.32 1.80
CA LEU A 5 -4.70 1.25 1.33
C LEU A 5 -3.28 0.68 1.43
N ILE A 6 -3.12 -0.52 2.01
CA ILE A 6 -1.83 -1.22 2.09
C ILE A 6 -1.29 -1.40 0.66
N GLY A 7 -0.04 -1.00 0.46
CA GLY A 7 0.62 -1.08 -0.85
C GLY A 7 0.12 -0.05 -1.88
N ARG A 8 -0.64 0.99 -1.48
CA ARG A 8 -1.10 2.05 -2.40
C ARG A 8 -0.55 3.44 -2.06
N CYS A 9 0.28 3.54 -1.03
CA CYS A 9 0.83 4.82 -0.59
C CYS A 9 1.93 5.30 -1.53
N THR A 10 1.75 6.49 -2.12
CA THR A 10 2.75 7.19 -2.96
C THR A 10 3.36 8.41 -2.26
N ASN A 11 3.24 8.48 -0.93
CA ASN A 11 3.72 9.59 -0.11
C ASN A 11 3.17 10.99 -0.47
N CYS A 12 1.93 11.08 -0.97
CA CYS A 12 1.31 12.34 -1.39
C CYS A 12 0.73 13.21 -0.25
N GLY A 13 0.72 12.70 0.99
CA GLY A 13 0.21 13.40 2.18
C GLY A 13 -1.30 13.64 2.21
N ALA A 14 -2.07 13.06 1.28
CA ALA A 14 -3.53 13.25 1.25
C ALA A 14 -4.22 12.66 2.50
N CYS A 15 -3.65 11.62 3.10
CA CYS A 15 -4.15 11.04 4.34
C CYS A 15 -4.08 12.02 5.53
N ASP A 16 -2.97 12.76 5.67
CA ASP A 16 -2.81 13.75 6.74
C ASP A 16 -3.78 14.91 6.56
N ARG A 17 -3.85 15.49 5.34
CA ARG A 17 -4.75 16.62 5.04
C ARG A 17 -6.22 16.26 5.21
N ALA A 18 -6.58 15.00 4.98
CA ALA A 18 -7.94 14.53 5.13
C ALA A 18 -8.31 14.17 6.58
N CYS A 19 -7.35 14.12 7.53
CA CYS A 19 -7.63 13.68 8.89
C CYS A 19 -8.25 14.82 9.72
N PRO A 20 -9.53 14.71 10.15
CA PRO A 20 -10.17 15.76 10.94
C PRO A 20 -9.61 15.87 12.36
N MET A 21 -8.88 14.85 12.81
CA MET A 21 -8.30 14.75 14.15
C MET A 21 -6.81 15.11 14.20
N ASN A 22 -6.22 15.58 13.08
CA ASN A 22 -4.79 15.91 12.98
C ASN A 22 -3.84 14.77 13.39
N ILE A 23 -4.23 13.53 13.13
CA ILE A 23 -3.36 12.37 13.36
C ILE A 23 -2.34 12.29 12.21
N PRO A 24 -1.04 12.05 12.50
CA PRO A 24 0.00 11.91 11.48
C PRO A 24 -0.10 10.53 10.77
N LEU A 25 -1.09 10.38 9.91
CA LEU A 25 -1.36 9.16 9.14
C LEU A 25 -0.28 8.86 8.10
N SER A 26 0.47 9.85 7.62
CA SER A 26 1.61 9.66 6.72
C SER A 26 2.66 8.72 7.31
N VAL A 27 2.90 8.78 8.63
CA VAL A 27 3.83 7.87 9.32
C VAL A 27 3.36 6.42 9.24
N LEU A 28 2.07 6.19 9.50
CA LEU A 28 1.47 4.86 9.42
C LEU A 28 1.46 4.35 7.97
N CYS A 29 1.03 5.17 7.02
CA CYS A 29 0.99 4.80 5.61
C CYS A 29 2.39 4.55 5.04
N GLY A 30 3.40 5.33 5.46
CA GLY A 30 4.79 5.14 5.09
C GLY A 30 5.35 3.83 5.64
N LYS A 31 5.08 3.51 6.92
CA LYS A 31 5.46 2.22 7.50
C LYS A 31 4.84 1.06 6.72
N LEU A 32 3.53 1.10 6.44
CA LEU A 32 2.86 0.05 5.67
C LEU A 32 3.42 -0.10 4.25
N ALA A 33 3.82 1.00 3.61
CA ALA A 33 4.47 0.96 2.30
C ALA A 33 5.84 0.27 2.37
N ALA A 34 6.63 0.55 3.41
CA ALA A 34 7.90 -0.11 3.64
C ALA A 34 7.73 -1.61 3.88
N GLU A 35 6.74 -2.02 4.69
CA GLU A 35 6.44 -3.45 4.90
C GLU A 35 6.04 -4.14 3.59
N VAL A 36 5.26 -3.49 2.73
CA VAL A 36 4.88 -4.04 1.42
C VAL A 36 6.10 -4.17 0.50
N GLN A 37 6.98 -3.18 0.48
CA GLN A 37 8.21 -3.27 -0.28
C GLN A 37 9.10 -4.43 0.21
N LEU A 38 9.20 -4.62 1.52
CA LEU A 38 9.99 -5.71 2.10
C LEU A 38 9.39 -7.09 1.81
N ALA A 39 8.06 -7.22 1.91
CA ALA A 39 7.38 -8.50 1.76
C ALA A 39 7.18 -8.91 0.28
N PHE A 40 6.96 -7.95 -0.62
CA PHE A 40 6.54 -8.21 -2.00
C PHE A 40 7.44 -7.57 -3.06
N GLY A 41 8.45 -6.78 -2.66
CA GLY A 41 9.29 -6.05 -3.62
C GLY A 41 8.55 -4.94 -4.38
N TYR A 42 7.33 -4.58 -3.94
CA TYR A 42 6.43 -3.70 -4.67
C TYR A 42 6.44 -2.27 -4.11
N VAL A 43 6.73 -1.29 -4.97
CA VAL A 43 6.57 0.14 -4.70
C VAL A 43 5.35 0.68 -5.43
N ALA A 44 4.45 1.36 -4.71
CA ALA A 44 3.28 1.95 -5.34
C ALA A 44 3.66 3.15 -6.24
N GLY A 45 3.11 3.18 -7.45
CA GLY A 45 3.22 4.34 -8.35
C GLY A 45 4.55 4.47 -9.10
N THR A 46 5.41 3.44 -9.09
CA THR A 46 6.68 3.44 -9.85
C THR A 46 6.59 2.76 -11.21
N ASP A 47 5.67 1.82 -11.38
CA ASP A 47 5.43 1.09 -12.63
C ASP A 47 3.92 0.99 -12.88
N VAL A 48 3.50 1.28 -14.10
CA VAL A 48 2.10 1.27 -14.52
C VAL A 48 1.62 -0.12 -14.93
N GLU A 49 2.55 -0.99 -15.36
CA GLU A 49 2.28 -2.36 -15.77
C GLU A 49 2.35 -3.35 -14.59
N ALA A 50 2.89 -2.91 -13.45
CA ALA A 50 3.00 -3.74 -12.26
C ALA A 50 1.62 -4.04 -11.64
N THR A 51 1.33 -5.32 -11.44
CA THR A 51 0.16 -5.76 -10.68
C THR A 51 0.29 -5.34 -9.21
N PRO A 52 -0.74 -4.76 -8.57
CA PRO A 52 -0.69 -4.40 -7.16
C PRO A 52 -0.40 -5.61 -6.26
N ALA A 53 0.51 -5.46 -5.29
CA ALA A 53 1.02 -6.54 -4.43
C ALA A 53 -0.05 -7.48 -3.85
N LEU A 54 -1.15 -6.93 -3.31
CA LEU A 54 -2.21 -7.76 -2.72
C LEU A 54 -3.07 -8.48 -3.76
N VAL A 55 -3.17 -7.96 -4.98
CA VAL A 55 -3.86 -8.63 -6.08
C VAL A 55 -2.99 -9.79 -6.56
N ASP A 56 -1.70 -9.52 -6.77
CA ASP A 56 -0.73 -10.52 -7.19
C ASP A 56 -0.66 -11.71 -6.22
N PHE A 57 -0.59 -11.44 -4.92
CA PHE A 57 -0.62 -12.45 -3.86
C PHE A 57 -1.91 -13.31 -3.88
N LEU A 58 -3.07 -12.69 -4.10
CA LEU A 58 -4.33 -13.44 -4.20
C LEU A 58 -4.37 -14.32 -5.45
N THR A 59 -3.81 -13.86 -6.57
CA THR A 59 -3.75 -14.64 -7.81
C THR A 59 -2.75 -15.79 -7.72
N SER A 60 -1.62 -15.62 -7.03
CA SER A 60 -0.66 -16.69 -6.80
C SER A 60 -1.24 -17.78 -5.89
N GLU A 61 -1.95 -17.41 -4.83
CA GLU A 61 -2.54 -18.39 -3.89
C GLU A 61 -3.85 -19.03 -4.43
N SER A 62 -4.59 -18.34 -5.29
CA SER A 62 -5.84 -18.88 -5.87
C SER A 62 -5.61 -19.88 -7.02
N GLY A 63 -4.37 -20.00 -7.51
CA GLY A 63 -3.96 -20.98 -8.52
C GLY A 63 -3.66 -22.38 -7.96
N GLU A 64 -3.69 -22.55 -6.64
CA GLU A 64 -3.44 -23.81 -5.93
C GLU A 64 -4.74 -24.48 -5.40
N ARG A 65 -5.85 -24.37 -6.14
CA ARG A 65 -7.05 -25.20 -5.91
C ARG A 65 -7.37 -26.09 -7.09
#